data_AF-A0AAU8RHK5-F1
#
_entry.id   AF-A0AAU8RHK5-F1
#
_cell.length_a   1.000
_cell.length_b   1.000
_cell.length_c   1.000
_cell.angle_alpha   90.00
_cell.angle_beta   90.00
_cell.angle_gamma   90.00
#
_symmetry.space_group_name_H-M   'P 1'
#
loop_
_entity.id
_entity.type
_entity.pdbx_description
1 polymer ?
#
loop_
_entity_poly.entity_id
_entity_poly.type
_entity_poly.pdbx_seq_one_letter_code
_entity_poly.pdbx_strand_id
1 'polypeptide(L)'
;MIEDIKHFKTNWIDGMKISKEHFQNLQDYAENTAKDLTSIRIGKDGYGLLASHLSDHNEYIVTIDVHKSLKISIKKLRAITPNGTRVEITNFTPAVKEDVVVEQFADNKLEEGFVLLNVDQEDTVAFGEQNPKEMPPRYPYTTNRYFFTFVTANDLEKSGLAGNQLPIAKIIRENNALAAATDYIAPSTTLGTSEALIDFYNVAEAFLKMAERSSILIVQKINTKQSDNPIADAMHTVVDKLYAYLSQQITYVKWEEYEMHPKKLIEIIVSFSRLFKSSVDVSSPENKEQLFNYFGEWTDLKGGDYEKIFTNIINIDYKHTDVNQNLFIINSFMNVIERLFTILTQVDYIGKRRDMGIFVNENIVEDKFGKSGGPSFLAE
;
A
#
# COMPACT_ATOMS: atom_id res chain seq x y z
N MET A 1 -8.60 -16.62 -6.96
CA MET A 1 -8.25 -17.42 -8.15
C MET A 1 -9.10 -18.68 -8.09
N ILE A 2 -10.06 -18.85 -9.01
CA ILE A 2 -10.94 -20.02 -9.00
C ILE A 2 -10.22 -21.14 -9.75
N GLU A 3 -10.14 -22.32 -9.13
CA GLU A 3 -9.52 -23.52 -9.69
C GLU A 3 -10.60 -24.42 -10.29
N ASP A 4 -10.19 -25.36 -11.15
CA ASP A 4 -11.11 -26.38 -11.66
C ASP A 4 -11.58 -27.30 -10.53
N ILE A 5 -12.86 -27.68 -10.58
CA ILE A 5 -13.45 -28.59 -9.60
C ILE A 5 -12.80 -29.96 -9.72
N LYS A 6 -12.10 -30.39 -8.65
CA LYS A 6 -11.46 -31.72 -8.56
C LYS A 6 -12.30 -32.74 -7.80
N HIS A 7 -13.09 -32.31 -6.81
CA HIS A 7 -13.85 -33.20 -5.93
C HIS A 7 -15.35 -32.99 -6.16
N PHE A 8 -16.07 -34.09 -6.42
CA PHE A 8 -17.49 -34.08 -6.79
C PHE A 8 -18.35 -34.70 -5.70
N LYS A 9 -19.65 -34.37 -5.72
CA LYS A 9 -20.63 -34.94 -4.80
C LYS A 9 -20.68 -36.46 -4.92
N THR A 10 -20.76 -37.13 -3.78
CA THR A 10 -21.09 -38.55 -3.72
C THR A 10 -22.53 -38.79 -4.19
N ASN A 11 -22.71 -39.71 -5.14
CA ASN A 11 -24.03 -40.14 -5.61
C ASN A 11 -24.60 -41.22 -4.67
N TRP A 12 -25.43 -40.82 -3.70
CA TRP A 12 -26.03 -41.73 -2.73
C TRP A 12 -27.27 -42.42 -3.32
N ILE A 13 -27.33 -43.75 -3.19
CA ILE A 13 -28.45 -44.59 -3.65
C ILE A 13 -28.85 -45.53 -2.50
N ASP A 14 -30.14 -45.82 -2.38
CA ASP A 14 -30.63 -46.75 -1.36
C ASP A 14 -30.01 -48.15 -1.52
N GLY A 15 -29.68 -48.78 -0.39
CA GLY A 15 -28.98 -50.07 -0.36
C GLY A 15 -27.48 -50.04 -0.71
N MET A 16 -26.89 -48.86 -0.95
CA MET A 16 -25.46 -48.72 -1.26
C MET A 16 -24.56 -49.10 -0.07
N LYS A 17 -23.48 -49.85 -0.32
CA LYS A 17 -22.46 -50.13 0.69
C LYS A 17 -21.59 -48.91 0.94
N ILE A 18 -21.54 -48.46 2.19
CA ILE A 18 -20.78 -47.27 2.60
C ILE A 18 -19.32 -47.65 2.90
N SER A 19 -18.39 -46.82 2.45
CA SER A 19 -16.94 -46.98 2.67
C SER A 19 -16.30 -45.65 3.10
N LYS A 20 -15.06 -45.71 3.59
CA LYS A 20 -14.24 -44.53 3.92
C LYS A 20 -14.18 -43.51 2.78
N GLU A 21 -14.04 -43.98 1.55
CA GLU A 21 -13.92 -43.14 0.35
C GLU A 21 -15.12 -42.21 0.16
N HIS A 22 -16.33 -42.68 0.47
CA HIS A 22 -17.54 -41.84 0.38
C HIS A 22 -17.49 -40.67 1.36
N PHE A 23 -16.96 -40.87 2.57
CA PHE A 23 -16.82 -39.81 3.55
C PHE A 23 -15.69 -38.84 3.19
N GLN A 24 -14.58 -39.34 2.62
CA GLN A 24 -13.50 -38.49 2.12
C GLN A 24 -13.99 -37.61 0.96
N ASN A 25 -14.66 -38.18 -0.03
CA ASN A 25 -15.23 -37.42 -1.14
C ASN A 25 -16.24 -36.36 -0.68
N LEU A 26 -17.07 -36.70 0.33
CA LEU A 26 -18.00 -35.74 0.93
C LEU A 26 -17.26 -34.59 1.63
N GLN A 27 -16.20 -34.90 2.40
CA GLN A 27 -15.37 -33.92 3.08
C GLN A 27 -14.67 -33.01 2.06
N ASP A 28 -13.97 -33.57 1.09
CA ASP A 28 -13.24 -32.80 0.08
C ASP A 28 -14.18 -31.92 -0.75
N TYR A 29 -15.37 -32.41 -1.09
CA TYR A 29 -16.38 -31.61 -1.79
C TYR A 29 -16.84 -30.42 -0.95
N ALA A 30 -17.08 -30.62 0.35
CA ALA A 30 -17.49 -29.56 1.27
C ALA A 30 -16.38 -28.51 1.45
N GLU A 31 -15.13 -28.95 1.63
CA GLU A 31 -13.96 -28.08 1.75
C GLU A 31 -13.73 -27.24 0.48
N ASN A 32 -13.79 -27.86 -0.70
CA ASN A 32 -13.66 -27.14 -1.97
C ASN A 32 -14.80 -26.13 -2.17
N THR A 33 -16.03 -26.48 -1.79
CA THR A 33 -17.15 -25.54 -1.86
C THR A 33 -16.91 -24.32 -0.97
N ALA A 34 -16.41 -24.51 0.26
CA ALA A 34 -16.07 -23.41 1.16
C ALA A 34 -14.92 -22.55 0.63
N LYS A 35 -13.90 -23.20 0.06
CA LYS A 35 -12.75 -22.56 -0.60
C LYS A 35 -13.23 -21.66 -1.76
N ASP A 36 -14.06 -22.19 -2.65
CA ASP A 36 -14.60 -21.48 -3.82
C ASP A 36 -15.43 -20.26 -3.40
N LEU A 37 -16.37 -20.44 -2.47
CA LEU A 37 -17.19 -19.33 -1.94
C LEU A 37 -16.31 -18.21 -1.37
N THR A 38 -15.23 -18.58 -0.68
CA THR A 38 -14.32 -17.61 -0.11
C THR A 38 -13.52 -16.89 -1.20
N SER A 39 -12.98 -17.63 -2.17
CA SER A 39 -12.22 -17.07 -3.30
C SER A 39 -13.03 -16.08 -4.13
N ILE A 40 -14.33 -16.34 -4.33
CA ILE A 40 -15.27 -15.45 -5.04
C ILE A 40 -15.48 -14.17 -4.23
N ARG A 41 -15.65 -14.28 -2.91
CA ARG A 41 -15.94 -13.14 -2.03
C ARG A 41 -14.74 -12.20 -1.89
N ILE A 42 -13.54 -12.75 -1.75
CA ILE A 42 -12.33 -11.94 -1.49
C ILE A 42 -11.79 -11.25 -2.75
N GLY A 43 -12.10 -11.77 -3.94
CA GLY A 43 -11.62 -11.21 -5.20
C GLY A 43 -10.11 -11.35 -5.39
N LYS A 44 -9.52 -10.52 -6.27
CA LYS A 44 -8.11 -10.63 -6.68
C LYS A 44 -7.12 -10.36 -5.52
N ASP A 45 -7.41 -9.38 -4.69
CA ASP A 45 -6.49 -8.86 -3.67
C ASP A 45 -6.99 -9.10 -2.25
N GLY A 46 -8.06 -9.86 -2.02
CA GLY A 46 -8.58 -10.09 -0.66
C GLY A 46 -7.97 -11.31 0.04
N TYR A 47 -6.84 -11.82 -0.45
CA TYR A 47 -6.07 -12.86 0.23
C TYR A 47 -5.07 -12.23 1.20
N GLY A 48 -4.33 -13.05 1.93
CA GLY A 48 -3.27 -12.58 2.80
C GLY A 48 -3.44 -12.95 4.26
N LEU A 49 -2.66 -12.28 5.10
CA LEU A 49 -2.73 -12.37 6.55
C LEU A 49 -4.09 -11.91 7.03
N LEU A 50 -4.67 -12.65 7.97
CA LEU A 50 -5.85 -12.24 8.69
C LEU A 50 -5.45 -11.58 10.00
N ALA A 51 -6.15 -10.51 10.36
CA ALA A 51 -6.10 -9.96 11.70
C ALA A 51 -6.72 -10.96 12.68
N SER A 52 -6.13 -11.08 13.85
CA SER A 52 -6.81 -11.62 15.03
C SER A 52 -7.42 -10.46 15.81
N HIS A 53 -7.89 -10.71 17.03
CA HIS A 53 -8.13 -9.62 17.97
C HIS A 53 -6.89 -8.73 18.11
N LEU A 54 -7.08 -7.43 18.42
CA LEU A 54 -6.06 -6.36 18.42
C LEU A 54 -4.73 -6.67 19.14
N SER A 55 -4.66 -7.69 19.99
CA SER A 55 -3.46 -8.08 20.74
C SER A 55 -2.77 -9.35 20.24
N ASP A 56 -3.32 -10.02 19.23
CA ASP A 56 -2.98 -11.40 18.91
C ASP A 56 -2.44 -11.56 17.48
N HIS A 57 -1.27 -10.99 17.26
CA HIS A 57 -0.67 -10.87 15.93
C HIS A 57 -0.12 -12.20 15.40
N ASN A 58 0.12 -12.24 14.08
CA ASN A 58 0.86 -13.32 13.46
C ASN A 58 2.32 -13.28 13.96
N GLU A 59 2.86 -14.43 14.36
CA GLU A 59 4.20 -14.58 14.91
C GLU A 59 4.99 -15.59 14.06
N TYR A 60 5.86 -15.07 13.20
CA TYR A 60 6.76 -15.88 12.38
C TYR A 60 8.09 -15.17 12.16
N ILE A 61 9.14 -15.97 11.94
CA ILE A 61 10.50 -15.49 11.73
C ILE A 61 11.06 -16.17 10.48
N VAL A 62 11.63 -15.38 9.59
CA VAL A 62 12.36 -15.82 8.40
C VAL A 62 13.75 -15.21 8.46
N THR A 63 14.79 -16.04 8.52
CA THR A 63 16.19 -15.60 8.56
C THR A 63 17.02 -16.37 7.55
N ILE A 64 18.13 -15.78 7.10
CA ILE A 64 19.11 -16.45 6.24
C ILE A 64 20.30 -16.85 7.11
N ASP A 65 20.70 -18.11 7.07
CA ASP A 65 21.86 -18.59 7.80
C ASP A 65 23.19 -18.33 7.06
N VAL A 66 24.31 -18.64 7.73
CA VAL A 66 25.67 -18.46 7.19
C VAL A 66 25.92 -19.30 5.93
N HIS A 67 25.15 -20.37 5.74
CA HIS A 67 25.22 -21.26 4.58
C HIS A 67 24.23 -20.85 3.47
N LYS A 68 23.67 -19.65 3.53
CA LYS A 68 22.66 -19.15 2.57
C LYS A 68 21.44 -20.06 2.47
N SER A 69 21.04 -20.67 3.58
CA SER A 69 19.79 -21.41 3.70
C SER A 69 18.75 -20.55 4.42
N LEU A 70 17.50 -20.62 3.98
CA LEU A 70 16.38 -20.01 4.67
C LEU A 70 16.02 -20.84 5.90
N LYS A 71 15.95 -20.19 7.06
CA LYS A 71 15.40 -20.73 8.30
C LYS A 71 14.05 -20.10 8.54
N ILE A 72 12.99 -20.89 8.49
CA ILE A 72 11.62 -20.44 8.73
C ILE A 72 11.12 -21.07 10.03
N SER A 73 10.54 -20.24 10.91
CA SER A 73 9.84 -20.70 12.11
C SER A 73 8.53 -19.93 12.24
N ILE A 74 7.42 -20.64 12.13
CA ILE A 74 6.07 -20.08 12.33
C ILE A 74 5.54 -20.60 13.66
N LYS A 75 5.29 -19.67 14.59
CA LYS A 75 4.63 -19.96 15.86
C LYS A 75 3.14 -19.71 15.77
N LYS A 76 2.74 -18.65 15.08
CA LYS A 76 1.34 -18.31 14.85
C LYS A 76 1.16 -17.68 13.48
N LEU A 77 0.24 -18.21 12.68
CA LEU A 77 -0.10 -17.62 11.39
C LEU A 77 -1.55 -17.94 11.04
N ARG A 78 -2.31 -16.88 10.83
CA ARG A 78 -3.66 -16.92 10.30
C ARG A 78 -3.66 -16.21 8.98
N ALA A 79 -3.96 -16.94 7.92
CA ALA A 79 -4.01 -16.37 6.58
C ALA A 79 -5.04 -17.06 5.71
N ILE A 80 -5.25 -16.49 4.53
CA ILE A 80 -5.99 -17.11 3.45
C ILE A 80 -5.22 -16.95 2.15
N THR A 81 -5.13 -18.03 1.37
CA THR A 81 -4.43 -18.03 0.08
C THR A 81 -5.34 -17.50 -1.04
N PRO A 82 -4.81 -17.15 -2.23
CA PRO A 82 -5.60 -16.65 -3.35
C PRO A 82 -6.74 -17.56 -3.82
N ASN A 83 -6.62 -18.88 -3.67
CA ASN A 83 -7.70 -19.83 -3.96
C ASN A 83 -8.70 -19.98 -2.82
N GLY A 84 -8.53 -19.30 -1.68
CA GLY A 84 -9.45 -19.38 -0.54
C GLY A 84 -9.09 -20.42 0.51
N THR A 85 -7.91 -21.05 0.42
CA THR A 85 -7.48 -22.03 1.44
C THR A 85 -7.11 -21.33 2.74
N ARG A 86 -7.70 -21.78 3.84
CA ARG A 86 -7.40 -21.27 5.19
C ARG A 86 -6.05 -21.82 5.68
N VAL A 87 -5.21 -20.92 6.16
CA VAL A 87 -4.00 -21.26 6.94
C VAL A 87 -4.28 -20.94 8.40
N GLU A 88 -4.13 -21.94 9.27
CA GLU A 88 -4.31 -21.80 10.71
C GLU A 88 -3.17 -22.52 11.43
N ILE A 89 -2.17 -21.75 11.85
CA ILE A 89 -1.06 -22.20 12.68
C ILE A 89 -1.19 -21.50 14.04
N THR A 90 -1.31 -22.28 15.10
CA THR A 90 -1.51 -21.83 16.48
C THR A 90 -0.73 -22.72 17.45
N ASN A 91 -0.78 -22.40 18.74
CA ASN A 91 -0.21 -23.26 19.79
C ASN A 91 -0.90 -24.64 19.90
N PHE A 92 -2.05 -24.85 19.25
CA PHE A 92 -2.79 -26.11 19.26
C PHE A 92 -2.60 -26.95 17.98
N THR A 93 -1.87 -26.43 17.00
CA THR A 93 -1.54 -27.13 15.75
C THR A 93 -0.07 -27.54 15.75
N PRO A 94 0.37 -28.46 14.88
CA PRO A 94 1.79 -28.77 14.72
C PRO A 94 2.63 -27.52 14.48
N ALA A 95 3.79 -27.44 15.14
CA ALA A 95 4.75 -26.38 14.90
C ALA A 95 5.31 -26.50 13.49
N VAL A 96 5.45 -25.37 12.80
CA VAL A 96 6.00 -25.32 11.44
C VAL A 96 7.40 -24.69 11.50
N LYS A 97 8.41 -25.52 11.28
CA LYS A 97 9.81 -25.12 11.19
C LYS A 97 10.44 -25.85 10.01
N GLU A 98 11.12 -25.11 9.14
CA GLU A 98 11.73 -25.67 7.96
C GLU A 98 13.03 -24.94 7.62
N ASP A 99 14.00 -25.72 7.14
CA ASP A 99 15.27 -25.24 6.64
C ASP A 99 15.30 -25.51 5.13
N VAL A 100 15.29 -24.45 4.33
CA VAL A 100 15.23 -24.54 2.86
C VAL A 100 16.54 -24.08 2.25
N VAL A 101 17.21 -24.96 1.53
CA VAL A 101 18.37 -24.61 0.71
C VAL A 101 17.88 -23.92 -0.55
N VAL A 102 18.33 -22.69 -0.79
CA VAL A 102 17.91 -21.89 -1.95
C VAL A 102 19.08 -21.76 -2.92
N GLU A 103 19.05 -22.50 -4.02
CA GLU A 103 20.11 -22.50 -5.03
C GLU A 103 20.38 -21.10 -5.60
N GLN A 104 19.31 -20.31 -5.77
CA GLN A 104 19.38 -18.94 -6.29
C GLN A 104 20.21 -18.00 -5.41
N PHE A 105 20.41 -18.30 -4.11
CA PHE A 105 21.23 -17.45 -3.23
C PHE A 105 22.73 -17.55 -3.57
N ALA A 106 23.14 -18.54 -4.35
CA ALA A 106 24.48 -18.60 -4.92
C ALA A 106 24.69 -17.58 -6.06
N ASP A 107 23.61 -17.07 -6.69
CA ASP A 107 23.70 -16.07 -7.74
C ASP A 107 24.00 -14.68 -7.16
N ASN A 108 25.07 -14.06 -7.64
CA ASN A 108 25.44 -12.70 -7.24
C ASN A 108 24.56 -11.62 -7.90
N LYS A 109 23.76 -11.97 -8.91
CA LYS A 109 22.81 -11.07 -9.57
C LYS A 109 21.42 -11.07 -8.92
N LEU A 110 21.18 -11.92 -7.92
CA LEU A 110 19.92 -11.94 -7.21
C LEU A 110 19.79 -10.67 -6.36
N GLU A 111 18.93 -9.75 -6.79
CA GLU A 111 18.65 -8.50 -6.09
C GLU A 111 17.48 -8.64 -5.10
N GLU A 112 16.37 -9.25 -5.53
CA GLU A 112 15.21 -9.46 -4.68
C GLU A 112 14.37 -10.68 -5.05
N GLY A 113 13.64 -11.20 -4.07
CA GLY A 113 12.66 -12.26 -4.23
C GLY A 113 11.79 -12.46 -3.00
N PHE A 114 10.92 -13.46 -3.04
CA PHE A 114 9.92 -13.71 -2.03
C PHE A 114 10.00 -15.14 -1.51
N VAL A 115 9.78 -15.29 -0.20
CA VAL A 115 9.54 -16.58 0.44
C VAL A 115 8.04 -16.83 0.43
N LEU A 116 7.63 -17.92 -0.19
CA LEU A 116 6.24 -18.34 -0.32
C LEU A 116 5.95 -19.48 0.66
N LEU A 117 4.92 -19.33 1.46
CA LEU A 117 4.22 -20.43 2.11
C LEU A 117 3.37 -21.14 1.06
N ASN A 118 3.51 -22.46 0.96
CA ASN A 118 2.69 -23.32 0.11
C ASN A 118 1.82 -24.20 1.00
N VAL A 119 0.54 -24.31 0.66
CA VAL A 119 -0.40 -25.21 1.33
C VAL A 119 -0.59 -26.45 0.47
N ASP A 120 -0.17 -27.60 0.97
CA ASP A 120 -0.45 -28.89 0.34
C ASP A 120 -1.88 -29.31 0.70
N GLN A 121 -2.72 -29.50 -0.32
CA GLN A 121 -4.12 -29.91 -0.15
C GLN A 121 -4.29 -31.44 -0.25
N GLU A 122 -3.27 -32.16 -0.71
CA GLU A 122 -3.33 -33.62 -0.89
C GLU A 122 -2.62 -34.33 0.27
N ASP A 123 -1.59 -33.71 0.84
CA ASP A 123 -0.84 -34.23 1.98
C ASP A 123 -1.26 -33.57 3.31
N THR A 124 -1.60 -34.40 4.30
CA THR A 124 -2.10 -33.95 5.60
C THR A 124 -1.22 -34.46 6.74
N VAL A 125 -1.10 -33.62 7.77
CA VAL A 125 -0.36 -33.92 8.99
C VAL A 125 -1.35 -34.21 10.11
N ALA A 126 -1.27 -35.42 10.67
CA ALA A 126 -2.09 -35.82 11.80
C ALA A 126 -1.60 -35.17 13.11
N PHE A 127 -2.52 -34.72 13.97
CA PHE A 127 -2.20 -34.03 15.22
C PHE A 127 -3.29 -34.16 16.29
N GLY A 128 -3.02 -33.61 17.48
CA GLY A 128 -3.89 -33.63 18.66
C GLY A 128 -3.44 -34.61 19.73
N GLU A 129 -4.08 -34.58 20.89
CA GLU A 129 -3.78 -35.55 21.96
C GLU A 129 -4.41 -36.91 21.63
N GLN A 130 -3.60 -37.97 21.67
CA GLN A 130 -4.09 -39.33 21.44
C GLN A 130 -4.95 -39.79 22.62
N ASN A 131 -6.11 -40.37 22.34
CA ASN A 131 -6.96 -40.94 23.38
C ASN A 131 -6.36 -42.27 23.87
N PRO A 132 -5.91 -42.41 25.14
CA PRO A 132 -5.30 -43.65 25.62
C PRO A 132 -6.27 -44.84 25.66
N LYS A 133 -7.58 -44.58 25.59
CA LYS A 133 -8.62 -45.63 25.52
C LYS A 133 -8.84 -46.16 24.11
N GLU A 134 -8.31 -45.49 23.09
CA GLU A 134 -8.40 -45.93 21.70
C GLU A 134 -7.29 -46.94 21.39
N MET A 135 -7.64 -48.07 20.77
CA MET A 135 -6.69 -49.13 20.41
C MET A 135 -6.81 -49.47 18.92
N PRO A 136 -5.78 -49.23 18.09
CA PRO A 136 -4.50 -48.59 18.45
C PRO A 136 -4.66 -47.08 18.71
N PRO A 137 -3.81 -46.47 19.55
CA PRO A 137 -3.80 -45.02 19.73
C PRO A 137 -3.58 -44.31 18.38
N ARG A 138 -4.41 -43.31 18.08
CA ARG A 138 -4.27 -42.46 16.90
C ARG A 138 -4.42 -40.99 17.24
N TYR A 139 -3.90 -40.16 16.35
CA TYR A 139 -4.15 -38.73 16.37
C TYR A 139 -5.59 -38.44 15.90
N PRO A 140 -6.35 -37.61 16.62
CA PRO A 140 -7.76 -37.37 16.32
C PRO A 140 -8.00 -36.39 15.15
N TYR A 141 -7.03 -35.53 14.82
CA TYR A 141 -7.21 -34.43 13.86
C TYR A 141 -6.16 -34.47 12.74
N THR A 142 -6.44 -33.77 11.65
CA THR A 142 -5.52 -33.57 10.52
C THR A 142 -5.51 -32.10 10.11
N THR A 143 -4.35 -31.60 9.69
CA THR A 143 -4.18 -30.28 9.07
C THR A 143 -3.41 -30.42 7.76
N ASN A 144 -3.44 -29.41 6.90
CA ASN A 144 -2.63 -29.39 5.68
C ASN A 144 -1.14 -29.37 6.01
N ARG A 145 -0.32 -30.02 5.16
CA ARG A 145 1.14 -29.84 5.20
C ARG A 145 1.49 -28.45 4.65
N TYR A 146 2.37 -27.77 5.35
CA TYR A 146 2.93 -26.48 4.93
C TYR A 146 4.38 -26.66 4.53
N PHE A 147 4.80 -26.01 3.44
CA PHE A 147 6.20 -26.00 3.02
C PHE A 147 6.58 -24.67 2.37
N PHE A 148 7.88 -24.35 2.34
CA PHE A 148 8.35 -23.06 1.84
C PHE A 148 9.15 -23.17 0.55
N THR A 149 8.93 -22.19 -0.33
CA THR A 149 9.70 -22.04 -1.56
C THR A 149 10.19 -20.60 -1.71
N PHE A 150 11.26 -20.42 -2.47
CA PHE A 150 11.75 -19.11 -2.85
C PHE A 150 11.49 -18.86 -4.33
N VAL A 151 11.07 -17.64 -4.67
CA VAL A 151 10.89 -17.18 -6.05
C VAL A 151 11.54 -15.81 -6.23
N THR A 152 12.21 -15.58 -7.35
CA THR A 152 12.76 -14.24 -7.65
C THR A 152 11.62 -13.27 -7.97
N ALA A 153 11.82 -11.96 -7.76
CA ALA A 153 10.78 -10.99 -8.08
C ALA A 153 10.39 -11.00 -9.58
N ASN A 154 11.38 -11.17 -10.46
CA ASN A 154 11.18 -11.26 -11.91
C ASN A 154 10.39 -12.51 -12.32
N ASP A 155 10.64 -13.65 -11.68
CA ASP A 155 9.88 -14.87 -11.98
C ASP A 155 8.45 -14.75 -11.48
N LEU A 156 8.25 -14.19 -10.28
CA LEU A 156 6.92 -13.96 -9.72
C LEU A 156 6.08 -12.99 -10.58
N GLU A 157 6.70 -11.95 -11.13
CA GLU A 157 6.04 -11.00 -12.03
C GLU A 157 5.55 -11.68 -13.32
N LYS A 158 6.32 -12.65 -13.84
CA LYS A 158 5.99 -13.38 -15.07
C LYS A 158 4.99 -14.51 -14.85
N SER A 159 5.17 -15.30 -13.79
CA SER A 159 4.34 -16.47 -13.52
C SER A 159 3.05 -16.14 -12.79
N GLY A 160 3.04 -15.03 -12.04
CA GLY A 160 2.03 -14.78 -11.03
C GLY A 160 2.16 -15.73 -9.83
N LEU A 161 1.29 -15.51 -8.84
CA LEU A 161 1.20 -16.32 -7.63
C LEU A 161 0.20 -17.47 -7.83
N ALA A 162 0.58 -18.69 -7.47
CA ALA A 162 -0.36 -19.82 -7.54
C ALA A 162 -1.45 -19.73 -6.45
N GLY A 163 -2.56 -20.42 -6.66
CA GLY A 163 -3.76 -20.35 -5.80
C GLY A 163 -3.52 -20.73 -4.34
N ASN A 164 -2.64 -21.69 -4.07
CA ASN A 164 -2.31 -22.20 -2.74
C ASN A 164 -1.04 -21.59 -2.13
N GLN A 165 -0.53 -20.50 -2.72
CA GLN A 165 0.69 -19.83 -2.28
C GLN A 165 0.39 -18.53 -1.56
N LEU A 166 1.25 -18.17 -0.61
CA LEU A 166 1.19 -16.90 0.11
C LEU A 166 2.61 -16.36 0.35
N PRO A 167 2.95 -15.17 -0.18
CA PRO A 167 4.17 -14.47 0.20
C PRO A 167 4.16 -14.11 1.69
N ILE A 168 5.20 -14.48 2.42
CA ILE A 168 5.32 -14.20 3.86
C ILE A 168 6.55 -13.37 4.23
N ALA A 169 7.56 -13.35 3.36
CA ALA A 169 8.76 -12.52 3.52
C ALA A 169 9.33 -12.11 2.16
N LYS A 170 10.01 -10.97 2.13
CA LYS A 170 10.80 -10.51 1.01
C LYS A 170 12.28 -10.61 1.37
N ILE A 171 13.08 -11.15 0.46
CA ILE A 171 14.53 -11.18 0.55
C ILE A 171 15.08 -10.13 -0.40
N ILE A 172 16.00 -9.31 0.09
CA ILE A 172 16.66 -8.25 -0.67
C ILE A 172 18.18 -8.35 -0.49
N ARG A 173 18.92 -7.87 -1.47
CA ARG A 173 20.36 -7.69 -1.38
C ARG A 173 20.69 -6.32 -0.79
N GLU A 174 21.28 -6.31 0.39
CA GLU A 174 21.78 -5.12 1.06
C GLU A 174 23.27 -5.27 1.36
N ASN A 175 24.08 -4.26 1.01
CA ASN A 175 25.54 -4.28 1.28
C ASN A 175 26.25 -5.56 0.79
N ASN A 176 25.82 -6.08 -0.36
CA ASN A 176 26.32 -7.32 -0.98
C ASN A 176 26.01 -8.62 -0.20
N ALA A 177 25.08 -8.57 0.75
CA ALA A 177 24.54 -9.74 1.46
C ALA A 177 23.02 -9.84 1.25
N LEU A 178 22.49 -11.06 1.25
CA LEU A 178 21.04 -11.27 1.22
C LEU A 178 20.49 -11.21 2.65
N ALA A 179 19.40 -10.48 2.84
CA ALA A 179 18.70 -10.36 4.11
C ALA A 179 17.18 -10.33 3.89
N ALA A 180 16.42 -10.68 4.93
CA ALA A 180 14.98 -10.45 4.94
C ALA A 180 14.72 -8.95 5.11
N ALA A 181 13.89 -8.37 4.24
CA ALA A 181 13.51 -6.96 4.31
C ALA A 181 12.65 -6.70 5.55
N THR A 182 13.08 -5.74 6.39
CA THR A 182 12.43 -5.44 7.67
C THR A 182 11.17 -4.59 7.54
N ASP A 183 11.06 -3.83 6.45
CA ASP A 183 9.93 -2.97 6.12
C ASP A 183 8.90 -3.65 5.21
N TYR A 184 9.10 -4.93 4.90
CA TYR A 184 8.19 -5.69 4.06
C TYR A 184 6.83 -5.86 4.72
N ILE A 185 5.77 -5.50 3.99
CA ILE A 185 4.39 -5.74 4.40
C ILE A 185 3.78 -6.78 3.47
N ALA A 186 3.53 -7.96 4.03
CA ALA A 186 2.91 -9.08 3.34
C ALA A 186 1.45 -8.77 2.91
N PRO A 187 0.91 -9.50 1.92
CA PRO A 187 -0.52 -9.52 1.61
C PRO A 187 -1.37 -9.53 2.88
N SER A 188 -2.33 -8.62 2.97
CA SER A 188 -3.09 -8.38 4.20
C SER A 188 -4.54 -8.07 3.87
N THR A 189 -5.46 -8.75 4.53
CA THR A 189 -6.90 -8.57 4.27
C THR A 189 -7.48 -7.32 4.91
N THR A 190 -6.87 -6.84 5.99
CA THR A 190 -7.27 -5.65 6.75
C THR A 190 -6.05 -4.86 7.17
N LEU A 191 -6.23 -3.61 7.62
CA LEU A 191 -5.16 -2.78 8.17
C LEU A 191 -4.69 -3.28 9.55
N GLY A 192 -5.52 -4.01 10.28
CA GLY A 192 -5.22 -4.56 11.61
C GLY A 192 -4.28 -5.79 11.61
N THR A 193 -3.74 -6.21 10.47
CA THR A 193 -2.89 -7.40 10.37
C THR A 193 -1.46 -7.19 10.87
N SER A 194 -0.98 -5.94 10.91
CA SER A 194 0.37 -5.57 11.31
C SER A 194 0.41 -4.15 11.88
N GLU A 195 1.39 -3.90 12.77
CA GLU A 195 1.61 -2.59 13.38
C GLU A 195 1.87 -1.50 12.33
N ALA A 196 2.68 -1.80 11.30
CA ALA A 196 2.96 -0.85 10.22
C ALA A 196 1.70 -0.41 9.45
N LEU A 197 0.72 -1.29 9.28
CA LEU A 197 -0.55 -0.95 8.62
C LEU A 197 -1.50 -0.18 9.55
N ILE A 198 -1.48 -0.47 10.86
CA ILE A 198 -2.17 0.32 11.88
C ILE A 198 -1.61 1.75 11.92
N ASP A 199 -0.29 1.89 11.89
CA ASP A 199 0.38 3.19 11.85
C ASP A 199 0.02 3.97 10.58
N PHE A 200 0.02 3.29 9.43
CA PHE A 200 -0.45 3.89 8.18
C PHE A 200 -1.89 4.37 8.26
N TYR A 201 -2.80 3.58 8.86
CA TYR A 201 -4.18 4.03 9.12
C TYR A 201 -4.20 5.32 9.94
N ASN A 202 -3.49 5.36 11.07
CA ASN A 202 -3.50 6.50 11.97
C ASN A 202 -2.98 7.77 11.28
N VAL A 203 -1.90 7.65 10.49
CA VAL A 203 -1.34 8.76 9.70
C VAL A 203 -2.32 9.22 8.63
N ALA A 204 -2.91 8.30 7.86
CA ALA A 204 -3.86 8.63 6.81
C ALA A 204 -5.15 9.26 7.36
N GLU A 205 -5.69 8.74 8.46
CA GLU A 205 -6.90 9.26 9.10
C GLU A 205 -6.69 10.69 9.61
N ALA A 206 -5.53 10.95 10.24
CA ALA A 206 -5.14 12.30 10.66
C ALA A 206 -4.97 13.25 9.45
N PHE A 207 -4.30 12.79 8.39
CA PHE A 207 -4.14 13.55 7.14
C PHE A 207 -5.51 13.93 6.54
N LEU A 208 -6.45 12.99 6.41
CA LEU A 208 -7.76 13.26 5.81
C LEU A 208 -8.55 14.31 6.61
N LYS A 209 -8.55 14.21 7.94
CA LYS A 209 -9.19 15.20 8.83
C LYS A 209 -8.54 16.59 8.71
N MET A 210 -7.21 16.63 8.71
CA MET A 210 -6.46 17.87 8.53
C MET A 210 -6.75 18.50 7.16
N ALA A 211 -6.82 17.68 6.10
CA ALA A 211 -7.07 18.13 4.75
C ALA A 211 -8.49 18.70 4.58
N GLU A 212 -9.49 18.11 5.23
CA GLU A 212 -10.87 18.60 5.20
C GLU A 212 -10.97 19.96 5.88
N ARG A 213 -10.47 20.04 7.12
CA ARG A 213 -10.46 21.29 7.89
C ARG A 213 -9.72 22.39 7.14
N SER A 214 -8.55 22.09 6.59
CA SER A 214 -7.75 23.06 5.84
C SER A 214 -8.47 23.53 4.59
N SER A 215 -9.12 22.63 3.86
CA SER A 215 -9.90 22.97 2.66
C SER A 215 -11.04 23.95 3.00
N ILE A 216 -11.79 23.69 4.08
CA ILE A 216 -12.87 24.58 4.54
C ILE A 216 -12.32 25.96 4.93
N LEU A 217 -11.22 26.01 5.68
CA LEU A 217 -10.59 27.27 6.10
C LEU A 217 -10.09 28.09 4.89
N ILE A 218 -9.50 27.42 3.90
CA ILE A 218 -9.02 28.07 2.67
C ILE A 218 -10.20 28.65 1.88
N VAL A 219 -11.31 27.89 1.72
CA VAL A 219 -12.55 28.40 1.09
C VAL A 219 -13.05 29.64 1.82
N GLN A 220 -13.16 29.58 3.15
CA GLN A 220 -13.63 30.71 3.96
C GLN A 220 -12.77 31.97 3.76
N LYS A 221 -11.44 31.81 3.70
CA LYS A 221 -10.51 32.93 3.45
C LYS A 221 -10.72 33.56 2.07
N ILE A 222 -10.85 32.74 1.04
CA ILE A 222 -11.08 33.21 -0.34
C ILE A 222 -12.42 33.96 -0.41
N ASN A 223 -13.48 33.39 0.16
CA ASN A 223 -14.82 34.01 0.13
C ASN A 223 -14.91 35.31 0.93
N THR A 224 -14.13 35.45 2.00
CA THR A 224 -14.13 36.66 2.84
C THR A 224 -13.38 37.82 2.18
N LYS A 225 -12.33 37.53 1.42
CA LYS A 225 -11.50 38.51 0.73
C LYS A 225 -11.68 38.35 -0.77
N GLN A 226 -12.85 38.74 -1.27
CA GLN A 226 -13.11 38.76 -2.71
C GLN A 226 -12.15 39.71 -3.41
N SER A 227 -11.28 39.16 -4.25
CA SER A 227 -10.48 39.90 -5.22
C SER A 227 -10.30 39.08 -6.47
N ASP A 228 -10.24 39.76 -7.60
CA ASP A 228 -9.97 39.19 -8.91
C ASP A 228 -8.50 38.69 -8.93
N ASN A 229 -8.31 37.43 -8.52
CA ASN A 229 -7.00 36.81 -8.42
C ASN A 229 -7.07 35.38 -8.97
N PRO A 230 -6.43 35.12 -10.13
CA PRO A 230 -6.47 33.81 -10.77
C PRO A 230 -5.98 32.64 -9.90
N ILE A 231 -5.04 32.89 -8.98
CA ILE A 231 -4.54 31.88 -8.03
C ILE A 231 -5.63 31.53 -7.01
N ALA A 232 -6.34 32.54 -6.51
CA ALA A 232 -7.43 32.34 -5.56
C ALA A 232 -8.59 31.58 -6.21
N ASP A 233 -8.94 31.91 -7.46
CA ASP A 233 -10.02 31.22 -8.20
C ASP A 233 -9.67 29.75 -8.50
N ALA A 234 -8.44 29.50 -8.96
CA ALA A 234 -7.95 28.15 -9.21
C ALA A 234 -7.91 27.33 -7.91
N MET A 235 -7.40 27.92 -6.82
CA MET A 235 -7.38 27.26 -5.52
C MET A 235 -8.79 27.01 -4.97
N HIS A 236 -9.71 27.95 -5.13
CA HIS A 236 -11.11 27.77 -4.72
C HIS A 236 -11.73 26.55 -5.39
N THR A 237 -11.52 26.38 -6.70
CA THR A 237 -11.98 25.21 -7.44
C THR A 237 -11.44 23.90 -6.88
N VAL A 238 -10.18 23.89 -6.43
CA VAL A 238 -9.55 22.73 -5.79
C VAL A 238 -10.21 22.44 -4.44
N VAL A 239 -10.18 23.39 -3.50
CA VAL A 239 -10.63 23.14 -2.13
C VAL A 239 -12.11 22.88 -2.04
N ASP A 240 -12.92 23.47 -2.93
CA ASP A 240 -14.37 23.28 -2.96
C ASP A 240 -14.76 21.82 -3.25
N LYS A 241 -14.06 21.21 -4.22
CA LYS A 241 -14.24 19.79 -4.54
C LYS A 241 -13.67 18.87 -3.46
N LEU A 242 -12.54 19.25 -2.86
CA LEU A 242 -11.85 18.40 -1.88
C LEU A 242 -12.61 18.27 -0.57
N TYR A 243 -13.11 19.36 0.05
CA TYR A 243 -13.85 19.21 1.31
C TYR A 243 -15.13 18.39 1.11
N ALA A 244 -15.82 18.57 -0.02
CA ALA A 244 -17.04 17.83 -0.34
C ALA A 244 -16.76 16.33 -0.49
N TYR A 245 -15.66 15.96 -1.15
CA TYR A 245 -15.20 14.57 -1.24
C TYR A 245 -14.81 14.00 0.13
N LEU A 246 -14.00 14.72 0.90
CA LEU A 246 -13.50 14.27 2.20
C LEU A 246 -14.63 14.05 3.22
N SER A 247 -15.65 14.91 3.21
CA SER A 247 -16.82 14.76 4.09
C SER A 247 -17.55 13.42 3.91
N GLN A 248 -17.49 12.83 2.72
CA GLN A 248 -18.05 11.51 2.43
C GLN A 248 -17.12 10.38 2.86
N GLN A 249 -15.80 10.55 2.70
CA GLN A 249 -14.83 9.47 2.96
C GLN A 249 -14.46 9.33 4.44
N ILE A 250 -14.37 10.42 5.20
CA ILE A 250 -13.91 10.39 6.60
C ILE A 250 -14.82 9.51 7.46
N THR A 251 -16.14 9.60 7.27
CA THR A 251 -17.09 8.75 8.01
C THR A 251 -16.87 7.28 7.70
N TYR A 252 -16.66 6.94 6.43
CA TYR A 252 -16.38 5.57 6.00
C TYR A 252 -15.05 5.04 6.59
N VAL A 253 -13.97 5.81 6.51
CA VAL A 253 -12.66 5.46 7.11
C VAL A 253 -12.76 5.27 8.63
N LYS A 254 -13.55 6.12 9.30
CA LYS A 254 -13.78 6.02 10.74
C LYS A 254 -14.61 4.81 11.15
N TRP A 255 -15.57 4.37 10.34
CA TRP A 255 -16.44 3.25 10.71
C TRP A 255 -15.80 1.89 10.46
N GLU A 256 -14.97 1.79 9.43
CA GLU A 256 -14.23 0.55 9.13
C GLU A 256 -12.99 0.38 10.02
N GLU A 257 -12.39 1.49 10.49
CA GLU A 257 -11.17 1.50 11.30
C GLU A 257 -10.09 0.55 10.76
N TYR A 258 -9.56 -0.34 11.61
CA TYR A 258 -8.52 -1.31 11.28
C TYR A 258 -9.04 -2.50 10.44
N GLU A 259 -10.36 -2.68 10.33
CA GLU A 259 -10.96 -3.73 9.50
C GLU A 259 -10.96 -3.36 8.00
N MET A 260 -10.71 -2.09 7.67
CA MET A 260 -10.62 -1.65 6.27
C MET A 260 -9.49 -2.39 5.54
N HIS A 261 -9.74 -2.79 4.30
CA HIS A 261 -8.71 -3.35 3.43
C HIS A 261 -7.65 -2.28 3.05
N PRO A 262 -6.33 -2.56 3.09
CA PRO A 262 -5.29 -1.57 2.78
C PRO A 262 -5.46 -0.88 1.43
N LYS A 263 -5.79 -1.64 0.38
CA LYS A 263 -6.14 -1.12 -0.96
C LYS A 263 -7.19 -0.02 -0.92
N LYS A 264 -8.20 -0.12 -0.05
CA LYS A 264 -9.32 0.82 -0.03
C LYS A 264 -8.90 2.16 0.55
N LEU A 265 -8.11 2.17 1.63
CA LEU A 265 -7.56 3.40 2.18
C LEU A 265 -6.61 4.09 1.18
N ILE A 266 -5.78 3.29 0.49
CA ILE A 266 -4.93 3.76 -0.60
C ILE A 266 -5.77 4.40 -1.72
N GLU A 267 -6.85 3.74 -2.15
CA GLU A 267 -7.76 4.24 -3.18
C GLU A 267 -8.36 5.61 -2.79
N ILE A 268 -8.71 5.81 -1.51
CA ILE A 268 -9.25 7.07 -1.01
C ILE A 268 -8.24 8.22 -1.18
N ILE A 269 -6.96 7.98 -0.86
CA ILE A 269 -5.90 8.99 -0.96
C ILE A 269 -5.51 9.23 -2.42
N VAL A 270 -5.44 8.18 -3.24
CA VAL A 270 -5.21 8.32 -4.68
C VAL A 270 -6.36 9.10 -5.32
N SER A 271 -7.60 8.84 -4.95
CA SER A 271 -8.77 9.58 -5.46
C SER A 271 -8.78 11.04 -5.01
N PHE A 272 -8.36 11.33 -3.77
CA PHE A 272 -8.09 12.70 -3.31
C PHE A 272 -7.07 13.39 -4.24
N SER A 273 -5.95 12.72 -4.56
CA SER A 273 -4.91 13.28 -5.42
C SER A 273 -5.40 13.53 -6.86
N ARG A 274 -6.19 12.60 -7.42
CA ARG A 274 -6.83 12.75 -8.72
C ARG A 274 -7.76 13.96 -8.74
N LEU A 275 -8.62 14.08 -7.73
CA LEU A 275 -9.57 15.19 -7.64
C LEU A 275 -8.85 16.53 -7.51
N PHE A 276 -7.80 16.61 -6.68
CA PHE A 276 -6.96 17.80 -6.59
C PHE A 276 -6.40 18.15 -7.97
N LYS A 277 -5.70 17.22 -8.60
CA LYS A 277 -5.01 17.45 -9.87
C LYS A 277 -5.97 17.86 -10.98
N SER A 278 -7.08 17.14 -11.14
CA SER A 278 -8.10 17.48 -12.12
C SER A 278 -8.74 18.84 -11.86
N SER A 279 -8.86 19.26 -10.60
CA SER A 279 -9.39 20.59 -10.26
C SER A 279 -8.43 21.71 -10.66
N VAL A 280 -7.12 21.48 -10.52
CA VAL A 280 -6.10 22.39 -11.06
C VAL A 280 -6.15 22.42 -12.59
N ASP A 281 -6.23 21.26 -13.23
CA ASP A 281 -6.18 21.13 -14.71
C ASP A 281 -7.42 21.67 -15.43
N VAL A 282 -8.54 21.91 -14.72
CA VAL A 282 -9.71 22.62 -15.27
C VAL A 282 -9.44 24.12 -15.44
N SER A 283 -8.46 24.67 -14.72
CA SER A 283 -8.02 26.06 -14.90
C SER A 283 -7.26 26.21 -16.22
N SER A 284 -7.12 27.45 -16.73
CA SER A 284 -6.28 27.69 -17.91
C SER A 284 -4.82 27.26 -17.66
N PRO A 285 -4.04 26.91 -18.70
CA PRO A 285 -2.63 26.54 -18.54
C PRO A 285 -1.82 27.58 -17.76
N GLU A 286 -2.09 28.87 -17.99
CA GLU A 286 -1.45 29.98 -17.30
C GLU A 286 -1.80 30.01 -15.80
N ASN A 287 -3.08 29.81 -15.47
CA ASN A 287 -3.55 29.80 -14.08
C ASN A 287 -3.01 28.59 -13.31
N LYS A 288 -2.94 27.42 -13.97
CA LYS A 288 -2.30 26.22 -13.43
C LYS A 288 -0.83 26.49 -13.10
N GLU A 289 -0.08 27.06 -14.04
CA GLU A 289 1.34 27.36 -13.83
C GLU A 289 1.52 28.37 -12.69
N GLN A 290 0.71 29.43 -12.66
CA GLN A 290 0.72 30.42 -11.58
C GLN A 290 0.42 29.79 -10.22
N LEU A 291 -0.56 28.88 -10.13
CA LEU A 291 -0.93 28.22 -8.88
C LEU A 291 0.20 27.31 -8.36
N PHE A 292 0.82 26.51 -9.22
CA PHE A 292 1.94 25.66 -8.80
C PHE A 292 3.21 26.44 -8.48
N ASN A 293 3.50 27.52 -9.21
CA ASN A 293 4.58 28.42 -8.85
C ASN A 293 4.30 29.10 -7.50
N TYR A 294 3.05 29.50 -7.24
CA TYR A 294 2.65 30.02 -5.94
C TYR A 294 2.86 29.00 -4.83
N PHE A 295 2.51 27.72 -5.02
CA PHE A 295 2.82 26.68 -4.03
C PHE A 295 4.32 26.57 -3.77
N GLY A 296 5.15 26.72 -4.81
CA GLY A 296 6.60 26.73 -4.69
C GLY A 296 7.22 27.97 -4.03
N GLU A 297 6.49 29.08 -3.89
CA GLU A 297 6.96 30.24 -3.10
C GLU A 297 6.90 29.96 -1.58
N TRP A 298 5.98 29.07 -1.19
CA TRP A 298 5.68 28.73 0.19
C TRP A 298 6.32 27.41 0.62
N THR A 299 6.69 26.55 -0.33
CA THR A 299 7.33 25.25 -0.08
C THR A 299 8.71 25.19 -0.71
N ASP A 300 9.54 24.21 -0.34
CA ASP A 300 10.87 24.03 -0.95
C ASP A 300 10.79 23.26 -2.30
N LEU A 301 9.64 23.29 -2.97
CA LEU A 301 9.36 22.57 -4.21
C LEU A 301 9.17 23.55 -5.37
N LYS A 302 9.52 23.15 -6.58
CA LYS A 302 9.22 23.93 -7.80
C LYS A 302 7.82 23.56 -8.32
N GLY A 303 7.22 24.43 -9.14
CA GLY A 303 5.91 24.14 -9.74
C GLY A 303 5.89 22.84 -10.54
N GLY A 304 6.96 22.53 -11.27
CA GLY A 304 7.12 21.26 -11.98
C GLY A 304 7.24 20.02 -11.09
N ASP A 305 7.62 20.18 -9.81
CA ASP A 305 7.70 19.07 -8.87
C ASP A 305 6.31 18.63 -8.40
N TYR A 306 5.37 19.58 -8.24
CA TYR A 306 3.96 19.26 -7.97
C TYR A 306 3.34 18.42 -9.09
N GLU A 307 3.58 18.78 -10.35
CA GLU A 307 3.08 18.00 -11.50
C GLU A 307 3.59 16.55 -11.45
N LYS A 308 4.88 16.37 -11.12
CA LYS A 308 5.48 15.03 -10.95
C LYS A 308 4.89 14.26 -9.78
N ILE A 309 4.71 14.92 -8.63
CA ILE A 309 4.13 14.31 -7.43
C ILE A 309 2.73 13.79 -7.71
N PHE A 310 1.86 14.62 -8.31
CA PHE A 310 0.52 14.19 -8.71
C PHE A 310 0.55 13.08 -9.75
N THR A 311 1.39 13.21 -10.78
CA THR A 311 1.53 12.17 -11.82
C THR A 311 1.98 10.83 -11.22
N ASN A 312 2.90 10.85 -10.25
CA ASN A 312 3.39 9.65 -9.60
C ASN A 312 2.29 8.95 -8.81
N ILE A 313 1.60 9.65 -7.89
CA ILE A 313 0.56 9.03 -7.07
C ILE A 313 -0.66 8.57 -7.88
N ILE A 314 -1.04 9.31 -8.92
CA ILE A 314 -2.21 8.97 -9.75
C ILE A 314 -1.97 7.67 -10.52
N ASN A 315 -0.73 7.38 -10.91
CA ASN A 315 -0.38 6.23 -11.73
C ASN A 315 0.14 5.03 -10.91
N ILE A 316 0.02 5.04 -9.58
CA ILE A 316 0.42 3.86 -8.81
C ILE A 316 -0.50 2.68 -9.11
N ASP A 317 0.11 1.51 -9.31
CA ASP A 317 -0.59 0.24 -9.30
C ASP A 317 -0.54 -0.35 -7.90
N TYR A 318 -1.69 -0.85 -7.41
CA TYR A 318 -1.72 -1.53 -6.12
C TYR A 318 -0.98 -2.87 -6.20
N LYS A 319 0.06 -3.02 -5.40
CA LYS A 319 0.90 -4.22 -5.31
C LYS A 319 0.59 -4.95 -4.02
N HIS A 320 -0.39 -5.85 -4.07
CA HIS A 320 -0.82 -6.60 -2.89
C HIS A 320 0.28 -7.52 -2.32
N THR A 321 1.21 -7.98 -3.17
CA THR A 321 2.34 -8.83 -2.78
C THR A 321 3.40 -8.11 -1.92
N ASP A 322 3.46 -6.78 -1.98
CA ASP A 322 4.38 -5.92 -1.23
C ASP A 322 3.72 -4.56 -1.01
N VAL A 323 2.87 -4.48 0.02
CA VAL A 323 2.02 -3.30 0.26
C VAL A 323 2.86 -2.06 0.58
N ASN A 324 4.04 -2.24 1.17
CA ASN A 324 4.92 -1.14 1.56
C ASN A 324 5.37 -0.27 0.36
N GLN A 325 5.51 -0.86 -0.83
CA GLN A 325 5.82 -0.09 -2.05
C GLN A 325 4.78 1.00 -2.34
N ASN A 326 3.50 0.71 -2.10
CA ASN A 326 2.45 1.70 -2.25
C ASN A 326 2.51 2.74 -1.12
N LEU A 327 2.74 2.29 0.12
CA LEU A 327 2.71 3.18 1.29
C LEU A 327 3.82 4.24 1.22
N PHE A 328 4.99 3.89 0.72
CA PHE A 328 6.10 4.84 0.54
C PHE A 328 5.71 6.05 -0.32
N ILE A 329 5.06 5.79 -1.46
CA ILE A 329 4.62 6.85 -2.40
C ILE A 329 3.50 7.69 -1.76
N ILE A 330 2.57 7.04 -1.09
CA ILE A 330 1.39 7.68 -0.48
C ILE A 330 1.79 8.56 0.70
N ASN A 331 2.65 8.07 1.59
CA ASN A 331 3.17 8.85 2.72
C ASN A 331 3.95 10.07 2.25
N SER A 332 4.77 9.92 1.20
CA SER A 332 5.50 11.03 0.60
C SER A 332 4.55 12.12 0.06
N PHE A 333 3.47 11.70 -0.63
CA PHE A 333 2.43 12.62 -1.10
C PHE A 333 1.70 13.32 0.04
N MET A 334 1.22 12.57 1.05
CA MET A 334 0.48 13.12 2.19
C MET A 334 1.30 14.19 2.91
N ASN A 335 2.60 13.93 3.17
CA ASN A 335 3.50 14.88 3.82
C ASN A 335 3.63 16.21 3.03
N VAL A 336 3.73 16.13 1.70
CA VAL A 336 3.84 17.34 0.85
C VAL A 336 2.55 18.16 0.90
N ILE A 337 1.39 17.50 0.76
CA ILE A 337 0.10 18.17 0.78
C ILE A 337 -0.23 18.74 2.16
N GLU A 338 0.09 18.01 3.22
CA GLU A 338 -0.06 18.49 4.60
C GLU A 338 0.74 19.76 4.85
N ARG A 339 2.02 19.78 4.43
CA ARG A 339 2.86 20.98 4.53
C ARG A 339 2.25 22.15 3.75
N LEU A 340 1.81 21.90 2.51
CA LEU A 340 1.19 22.92 1.67
C LEU A 340 -0.06 23.51 2.34
N PHE A 341 -1.01 22.65 2.73
CA PHE A 341 -2.27 23.08 3.34
C PHE A 341 -2.05 23.81 4.66
N THR A 342 -1.13 23.33 5.50
CA THR A 342 -0.75 24.00 6.74
C THR A 342 -0.30 25.44 6.46
N ILE A 343 0.57 25.67 5.47
CA ILE A 343 1.04 27.02 5.14
C ILE A 343 -0.10 27.88 4.57
N LEU A 344 -0.90 27.34 3.65
CA LEU A 344 -2.03 28.07 3.06
C LEU A 344 -3.09 28.46 4.10
N THR A 345 -3.26 27.68 5.17
CA THR A 345 -4.14 28.07 6.28
C THR A 345 -3.54 29.18 7.15
N GLN A 346 -2.24 29.46 7.07
CA GLN A 346 -1.56 30.52 7.83
C GLN A 346 -1.43 31.83 7.06
N VAL A 347 -1.39 31.82 5.72
CA VAL A 347 -1.28 33.07 4.94
C VAL A 347 -2.52 33.96 5.10
N ASP A 348 -2.31 35.28 5.17
CA ASP A 348 -3.42 36.23 5.34
C ASP A 348 -4.37 36.26 4.13
N TYR A 349 -3.83 36.01 2.94
CA TYR A 349 -4.54 36.08 1.67
C TYR A 349 -3.98 35.07 0.66
N ILE A 350 -4.86 34.24 0.10
CA ILE A 350 -4.49 33.26 -0.95
C ILE A 350 -4.21 34.01 -2.25
N GLY A 351 -3.04 33.78 -2.84
CA GLY A 351 -2.60 34.47 -4.06
C GLY A 351 -1.82 35.76 -3.81
N LYS A 352 -1.55 36.15 -2.54
CA LYS A 352 -0.51 37.16 -2.25
C LYS A 352 0.85 36.48 -2.39
N ARG A 353 1.67 36.91 -3.35
CA ARG A 353 3.06 36.44 -3.47
C ARG A 353 3.86 36.80 -2.22
N ARG A 354 4.85 35.97 -1.89
CA ARG A 354 5.70 36.21 -0.72
C ARG A 354 6.48 37.52 -0.91
N ASP A 355 6.36 38.46 0.01
CA ASP A 355 7.10 39.73 -0.03
C ASP A 355 8.60 39.42 0.09
N MET A 356 9.29 39.25 -1.04
CA MET A 356 10.75 39.35 -1.08
C MET A 356 11.06 40.83 -0.93
N GLY A 357 11.59 41.21 0.24
CA GLY A 357 11.99 42.60 0.51
C GLY A 357 12.74 43.20 -0.67
N ILE A 358 12.40 44.44 -1.01
CA ILE A 358 12.93 45.20 -2.14
C ILE A 358 14.47 45.07 -2.17
N PHE A 359 15.01 44.35 -3.14
CA PHE A 359 16.43 44.42 -3.47
C PHE A 359 16.62 45.66 -4.34
N VAL A 360 17.05 46.75 -3.70
CA VAL A 360 17.56 47.94 -4.40
C VAL A 360 18.89 47.55 -5.02
N ASN A 361 18.90 47.27 -6.33
CA ASN A 361 20.14 47.39 -7.09
C ASN A 361 20.46 48.88 -7.18
N GLU A 362 21.44 49.33 -6.38
CA GLU A 362 22.10 50.60 -6.61
C GLU A 362 22.77 50.53 -7.99
N ASN A 363 22.10 51.06 -9.00
CA ASN A 363 22.77 51.44 -10.24
C ASN A 363 23.75 52.55 -9.87
N ILE A 364 25.04 52.24 -9.87
CA ILE A 364 26.10 53.24 -9.83
C ILE A 364 25.95 54.09 -11.09
N VAL A 365 25.37 55.28 -10.94
CA VAL A 365 25.38 56.31 -11.96
C VAL A 365 26.82 56.83 -12.03
N GLU A 366 27.56 56.46 -13.08
CA GLU A 366 28.80 57.15 -13.41
C GLU A 366 28.47 58.58 -13.87
N ASP A 367 28.65 59.54 -12.97
CA ASP A 367 28.71 60.96 -13.29
C ASP A 367 29.93 61.22 -14.18
N LYS A 368 29.72 61.36 -15.49
CA LYS A 368 30.72 61.97 -16.39
C LYS A 368 30.47 63.46 -16.51
N PHE A 369 31.13 64.22 -15.64
CA PHE A 369 31.36 65.66 -15.82
C PHE A 369 32.23 65.91 -17.05
N GLY A 370 31.79 66.88 -17.87
CA GLY A 370 32.31 67.15 -19.20
C GLY A 370 33.68 67.81 -19.27
N LYS A 371 34.25 67.80 -20.48
CA LYS A 371 35.17 68.83 -20.96
C LYS A 371 34.75 69.31 -22.34
N SER A 372 34.57 70.62 -22.39
CA SER A 372 34.37 71.48 -23.55
C SER A 372 35.50 71.41 -24.57
N GLY A 373 35.15 71.51 -25.85
CA GLY A 373 36.08 71.83 -26.93
C GLY A 373 35.47 71.61 -28.31
N GLY A 374 34.71 72.59 -28.82
CA GLY A 374 34.46 72.70 -30.27
C GLY A 374 35.73 73.16 -31.03
N PRO A 375 35.70 73.37 -32.36
CA PRO A 375 34.49 73.67 -33.16
C PRO A 375 34.35 72.93 -34.52
N SER A 376 33.10 72.91 -35.01
CA SER A 376 32.64 73.16 -36.39
C SER A 376 33.43 72.63 -37.59
N PHE A 377 32.78 71.83 -38.46
CA PHE A 377 32.65 72.13 -39.90
C PHE A 377 31.48 71.35 -40.54
N LEU A 378 30.86 72.01 -41.53
CA LEU A 378 29.63 71.73 -42.28
C LEU A 378 29.74 70.68 -43.40
N ALA A 379 28.55 70.19 -43.80
CA ALA A 379 28.14 69.64 -45.11
C ALA A 379 28.78 68.30 -45.53
N GLU A 380 28.07 67.30 -46.07
CA GLU A 380 26.91 67.25 -46.98
C GLU A 380 25.94 66.12 -46.59
#